data_AF-A0AAD5Q5N3-F1
#
_entry.id   AF-A0AAD5Q5N3-F1
#
_cell.length_a   1.000
_cell.length_b   1.000
_cell.length_c   1.000
_cell.angle_alpha   90.00
_cell.angle_beta   90.00
_cell.angle_gamma   90.00
#
_symmetry.space_group_name_H-M   'P 1'
#
loop_
_entity.id
_entity.type
_entity.pdbx_description
1 polymer ?
#
loop_
_entity_poly.entity_id
_entity_poly.type
_entity_poly.pdbx_seq_one_letter_code
_entity_poly.pdbx_strand_id
1 'polypeptide(L)'
;MARPTPRPGVATRPSPTETSPLRLVRVQRALDSHPLPWARCLIAIVSYGLLMTDTLRTGLAITALPKAKPIDPNVYHYYGPYSYRVIHLSPANVTSTMPVAIWSYKYDSTSIILRGLVKTLNMEDDWPACATYRLPRCDELTGLPRATVFSMLDRVIQRVQDHRSLSSATSSVSVNEPQKHILLRIENTWKDRLHEVLLSSFFAQSMQRTGQVLTCLEREPPSSTKFPATCDPKWRELWPEARPAWRYFSQRLRLLRRTYPNATFESLILQGVDDVERSAVLFHGQQDIDLVLLTRVRICGDLNCTTVAIDDCRYESAVYLTSVLDWKWIIGLLRGAGQFYTWLRLVSLIMGVHHMMQALPNSTWKTMVRTLFLIPSQVVIYGSVFPIICYTVAFVLDSPVQNELIRNHFSTPLGKYKLNMTQALTISSIAMRSVWLIALCGHLLVSISTRRSWSAMVGVIGIPEFFMTMLASATVVARLRVRSWRNSNVVEVEELPWSDSLAASRKLRLHNPTNGLMELTTSAVDGQSIDAE
;
A
#
# COMPACT_ATOMS: atom_id res chain seq x y z
N MET A 1 81.13 5.70 29.94
CA MET A 1 80.72 7.12 29.79
C MET A 1 79.88 7.25 28.53
N ALA A 2 78.55 7.32 28.67
CA ALA A 2 77.65 7.64 27.56
C ALA A 2 76.67 8.71 28.07
N ARG A 3 76.65 9.87 27.40
CA ARG A 3 75.81 11.04 27.73
C ARG A 3 74.32 10.70 27.56
N PRO A 4 73.43 11.20 28.44
CA PRO A 4 72.00 11.14 28.19
C PRO A 4 71.60 12.25 27.20
N THR A 5 70.85 11.87 26.18
CA THR A 5 70.19 12.77 25.21
C THR A 5 69.05 13.55 25.87
N PRO A 6 68.89 14.85 25.61
CA PRO A 6 67.83 15.66 26.22
C PRO A 6 66.47 15.36 25.57
N ARG A 7 65.43 15.29 26.40
CA ARG A 7 64.02 15.15 25.98
C ARG A 7 63.59 16.37 25.15
N PRO A 8 62.80 16.19 24.07
CA PRO A 8 62.22 17.31 23.33
C PRO A 8 61.18 18.02 24.20
N GLY A 9 61.29 19.35 24.24
CA GLY A 9 60.41 20.25 24.98
C GLY A 9 58.95 20.13 24.55
N VAL A 10 58.08 20.17 25.56
CA VAL A 10 56.63 20.29 25.41
C VAL A 10 56.32 21.61 24.70
N ALA A 11 55.85 21.53 23.46
CA ALA A 11 55.35 22.68 22.72
C ALA A 11 54.07 23.20 23.41
N THR A 12 54.15 24.40 23.96
CA THR A 12 53.02 25.16 24.47
C THR A 12 52.02 25.40 23.35
N ARG A 13 50.78 24.94 23.56
CA ARG A 13 49.66 25.08 22.64
C ARG A 13 49.28 26.58 22.57
N PRO A 14 49.33 27.24 21.40
CA PRO A 14 48.90 28.63 21.31
C PRO A 14 47.39 28.76 21.55
N SER A 15 47.03 29.79 22.29
CA SER A 15 45.66 30.21 22.61
C SER A 15 44.87 30.58 21.33
N PRO A 16 43.53 30.42 21.33
CA PRO A 16 42.74 30.38 20.10
C PRO A 16 42.32 31.74 19.52
N THR A 17 43.00 32.85 19.81
CA THR A 17 42.49 34.21 19.50
C THR A 17 43.29 35.05 18.50
N GLU A 18 44.41 34.57 17.93
CA GLU A 18 45.11 35.28 16.84
C GLU A 18 44.94 34.59 15.49
N THR A 19 43.95 35.02 14.70
CA THR A 19 43.88 34.71 13.27
C THR A 19 45.03 35.42 12.54
N SER A 20 46.13 34.71 12.31
CA SER A 20 47.30 35.26 11.61
C SER A 20 46.93 35.90 10.25
N PRO A 21 47.41 37.12 9.95
CA PRO A 21 47.05 37.87 8.73
C PRO A 21 47.39 37.12 7.43
N LEU A 22 48.39 36.23 7.47
CA LEU A 22 48.76 35.36 6.35
C LEU A 22 47.65 34.36 5.96
N ARG A 23 46.81 33.91 6.90
CA ARG A 23 45.67 33.03 6.58
C ARG A 23 44.57 33.77 5.84
N LEU A 24 44.23 34.98 6.29
CA LEU A 24 43.22 35.83 5.67
C LEU A 24 43.59 36.18 4.21
N VAL A 25 44.87 36.51 3.96
CA VAL A 25 45.37 36.80 2.60
C VAL A 25 45.29 35.58 1.67
N ARG A 26 45.54 34.36 2.18
CA ARG A 26 45.38 33.13 1.38
C ARG A 26 43.93 32.83 1.04
N VAL A 27 43.02 33.04 2.00
CA VAL A 27 41.57 32.85 1.78
C VAL A 27 41.06 33.83 0.72
N GLN A 28 41.47 35.11 0.79
CA GLN A 28 41.12 36.10 -0.22
C GLN A 28 41.58 35.68 -1.63
N ARG A 29 42.85 35.26 -1.77
CA ARG A 29 43.39 34.77 -3.06
C ARG A 29 42.67 33.54 -3.59
N ALA A 30 42.25 32.63 -2.70
CA ALA A 30 41.47 31.45 -3.08
C ALA A 30 40.07 31.81 -3.57
N LEU A 31 39.41 32.79 -2.95
CA LEU A 31 38.09 33.29 -3.37
C LEU A 31 38.17 34.02 -4.73
N ASP A 32 39.23 34.80 -4.95
CA ASP A 32 39.41 35.54 -6.21
C ASP A 32 39.74 34.62 -7.39
N SER A 33 40.39 33.47 -7.14
CA SER A 33 40.75 32.50 -8.18
C SER A 33 39.60 31.60 -8.66
N HIS A 34 38.49 31.52 -7.92
CA HIS A 34 37.35 30.64 -8.23
C HIS A 34 36.03 31.42 -8.29
N PRO A 35 35.83 32.31 -9.29
CA PRO A 35 34.59 33.06 -9.42
C PRO A 35 33.42 32.11 -9.70
N LEU A 36 32.46 32.05 -8.76
CA LEU A 36 31.22 31.31 -8.93
C LEU A 36 30.40 31.90 -10.09
N PRO A 37 30.03 31.08 -11.11
CA PRO A 37 29.11 31.53 -12.14
C PRO A 37 27.74 31.80 -11.52
N TRP A 38 27.08 32.87 -11.98
CA TRP A 38 25.76 33.29 -11.47
C TRP A 38 24.69 32.20 -11.56
N ALA A 39 24.80 31.29 -12.54
CA ALA A 39 23.94 30.12 -12.63
C ALA A 39 24.01 29.22 -11.38
N ARG A 40 25.22 29.02 -10.81
CA ARG A 40 25.39 28.26 -9.56
C ARG A 40 24.80 28.99 -8.36
N CYS A 41 24.94 30.33 -8.31
CA CYS A 41 24.28 31.13 -7.29
C CYS A 41 22.75 31.00 -7.36
N LEU A 42 22.17 31.02 -8.57
CA LEU A 42 20.73 30.82 -8.77
C LEU A 42 20.29 29.43 -8.28
N ILE A 43 21.02 28.38 -8.65
CA ILE A 43 20.74 27.02 -8.18
C ILE A 43 20.83 26.95 -6.65
N ALA A 44 21.85 27.56 -6.04
CA ALA A 44 22.00 27.59 -4.60
C ALA A 44 20.84 28.32 -3.91
N ILE A 45 20.39 29.47 -4.45
CA ILE A 45 19.21 30.19 -3.95
C ILE A 45 17.98 29.28 -3.98
N VAL A 46 17.74 28.59 -5.10
CA VAL A 46 16.62 27.66 -5.23
C VAL A 46 16.74 26.51 -4.23
N SER A 47 17.92 25.89 -4.09
CA SER A 47 18.16 24.81 -3.13
C SER A 47 17.94 25.24 -1.69
N TYR A 48 18.43 26.42 -1.29
CA TYR A 48 18.17 26.98 0.03
C TYR A 48 16.69 27.34 0.22
N GLY A 49 16.01 27.85 -0.81
CA GLY A 49 14.57 28.12 -0.76
C GLY A 49 13.76 26.84 -0.56
N LEU A 50 14.07 25.77 -1.30
CA LEU A 50 13.43 24.46 -1.16
C LEU A 50 13.70 23.84 0.21
N LEU A 51 14.91 24.01 0.74
CA LEU A 51 15.26 23.57 2.09
C LEU A 51 14.46 24.31 3.16
N MET A 52 14.43 25.64 3.07
CA MET A 52 13.78 26.48 4.07
C MET A 52 12.28 26.26 4.15
N THR A 53 11.69 25.80 3.04
CA THR A 53 10.26 25.57 2.89
C THR A 53 9.87 24.09 2.95
N ASP A 54 10.76 23.16 3.31
CA ASP A 54 10.46 21.73 3.17
C ASP A 54 9.20 21.30 3.93
N THR A 55 9.08 21.62 5.22
CA THR A 55 7.89 21.31 6.03
C THR A 55 6.68 22.16 5.68
N LEU A 56 6.89 23.41 5.23
CA LEU A 56 5.81 24.30 4.80
C LEU A 56 5.15 23.80 3.52
N ARG A 57 5.96 23.32 2.57
CA ARG A 57 5.52 22.79 1.28
C ARG A 57 4.90 21.40 1.40
N THR A 58 5.49 20.54 2.23
CA THR A 58 5.09 19.13 2.32
C THR A 58 4.11 18.84 3.48
N GLY A 59 3.90 19.83 4.36
CA GLY A 59 3.06 19.70 5.55
C GLY A 59 3.79 19.09 6.75
N LEU A 60 3.37 19.48 7.96
CA LEU A 60 3.96 19.00 9.22
C LEU A 60 3.53 17.57 9.56
N ALA A 61 2.27 17.21 9.34
CA ALA A 61 1.73 15.90 9.61
C ALA A 61 0.50 15.63 8.73
N ILE A 62 0.09 14.35 8.66
CA ILE A 62 -1.19 13.98 8.07
C ILE A 62 -2.28 14.41 9.06
N THR A 63 -3.06 15.42 8.69
CA THR A 63 -4.16 15.95 9.52
C THR A 63 -5.50 15.35 9.15
N ALA A 64 -5.65 14.88 7.92
CA ALA A 64 -6.83 14.21 7.41
C ALA A 64 -6.44 13.22 6.31
N LEU A 65 -7.25 12.18 6.15
CA LEU A 65 -7.13 11.22 5.06
C LEU A 65 -8.04 11.68 3.92
N PRO A 66 -7.49 12.21 2.81
CA PRO A 66 -8.30 12.72 1.72
C PRO A 66 -9.11 11.59 1.09
N LYS A 67 -10.41 11.82 0.87
CA LYS A 67 -11.40 10.86 0.33
C LYS A 67 -11.76 9.70 1.26
N ALA A 68 -11.15 9.59 2.44
CA ALA A 68 -11.50 8.57 3.40
C ALA A 68 -12.54 9.09 4.40
N LYS A 69 -13.61 8.32 4.63
CA LYS A 69 -14.67 8.65 5.60
C LYS A 69 -14.45 7.85 6.88
N PRO A 70 -14.42 8.47 8.06
CA PRO A 70 -14.33 7.72 9.31
C PRO A 70 -15.59 6.87 9.49
N ILE A 71 -15.41 5.58 9.76
CA ILE A 71 -16.50 4.67 10.15
C ILE A 71 -16.47 4.52 11.67
N ASP A 72 -15.30 4.14 12.17
CA ASP A 72 -15.01 3.89 13.58
C ASP A 72 -13.69 4.58 13.95
N PRO A 73 -13.36 4.71 15.24
CA PRO A 73 -12.05 5.17 15.66
C PRO A 73 -10.96 4.33 14.98
N ASN A 74 -10.04 4.99 14.27
CA ASN A 74 -8.95 4.36 13.52
C ASN A 74 -9.38 3.49 12.32
N VAL A 75 -10.65 3.52 11.89
CA VAL A 75 -11.11 2.82 10.68
C VAL A 75 -11.72 3.82 9.70
N TYR A 76 -11.15 3.88 8.50
CA TYR A 76 -11.53 4.86 7.48
C TYR A 76 -11.86 4.18 6.15
N HIS A 77 -13.08 4.42 5.67
CA HIS A 77 -13.57 3.96 4.39
C HIS A 77 -12.95 4.78 3.26
N TYR A 78 -12.09 4.20 2.41
CA TYR A 78 -11.35 4.99 1.41
C TYR A 78 -11.69 4.64 -0.05
N TYR A 79 -12.23 3.45 -0.31
CA TYR A 79 -12.61 2.99 -1.65
C TYR A 79 -13.97 2.31 -1.62
N GLY A 80 -14.79 2.57 -2.62
CA GLY A 80 -16.19 2.15 -2.66
C GLY A 80 -17.11 3.13 -1.92
N PRO A 81 -18.26 2.67 -1.41
CA PRO A 81 -18.89 1.40 -1.73
C PRO A 81 -19.31 1.38 -3.21
N TYR A 82 -18.70 0.51 -4.02
CA TYR A 82 -19.07 0.37 -5.44
C TYR A 82 -19.91 -0.88 -5.60
N SER A 83 -21.17 -0.72 -5.97
CA SER A 83 -22.03 -1.82 -6.41
C SER A 83 -22.27 -1.67 -7.90
N TYR A 84 -22.04 -2.74 -8.65
CA TYR A 84 -22.16 -2.72 -10.10
C TYR A 84 -22.56 -4.08 -10.64
N ARG A 85 -23.20 -4.08 -11.80
CA ARG A 85 -23.52 -5.31 -12.54
C ARG A 85 -22.42 -5.54 -13.56
N VAL A 86 -21.79 -6.70 -13.52
CA VAL A 86 -20.82 -7.12 -14.55
C VAL A 86 -21.58 -7.52 -15.81
N ILE A 87 -22.51 -8.47 -15.69
CA ILE A 87 -23.27 -8.93 -16.84
C ILE A 87 -24.62 -9.56 -16.45
N HIS A 88 -25.58 -9.47 -17.38
CA HIS A 88 -26.80 -10.26 -17.37
C HIS A 88 -26.87 -11.01 -18.70
N LEU A 89 -26.84 -12.34 -18.64
CA LEU A 89 -26.83 -13.22 -19.80
C LEU A 89 -28.11 -14.03 -19.84
N SER A 90 -28.78 -14.03 -20.98
CA SER A 90 -29.90 -14.91 -21.33
C SER A 90 -29.56 -15.62 -22.65
N PRO A 91 -30.19 -16.76 -22.99
CA PRO A 91 -29.94 -17.46 -24.25
C PRO A 91 -30.00 -16.55 -25.48
N ALA A 92 -30.90 -15.56 -25.50
CA ALA A 92 -31.01 -14.57 -26.58
C ALA A 92 -29.81 -13.60 -26.64
N ASN A 93 -29.24 -13.22 -25.49
CA ASN A 93 -28.13 -12.27 -25.40
C ASN A 93 -26.75 -12.92 -25.53
N VAL A 94 -26.69 -14.24 -25.32
CA VAL A 94 -25.45 -15.04 -25.34
C VAL A 94 -24.87 -15.15 -26.75
N THR A 95 -25.70 -15.13 -27.79
CA THR A 95 -25.28 -15.18 -29.21
C THR A 95 -24.69 -13.86 -29.72
N SER A 96 -24.76 -12.79 -28.92
CA SER A 96 -24.15 -11.51 -29.27
C SER A 96 -22.63 -11.64 -29.36
N THR A 97 -22.05 -11.07 -30.43
CA THR A 97 -20.61 -11.02 -30.66
C THR A 97 -19.88 -10.02 -29.76
N MET A 98 -20.60 -9.22 -28.96
CA MET A 98 -19.97 -8.25 -28.06
C MET A 98 -19.23 -8.96 -26.92
N PRO A 99 -17.90 -8.80 -26.82
CA PRO A 99 -17.11 -9.51 -25.83
C PRO A 99 -17.34 -8.98 -24.42
N VAL A 100 -17.09 -9.84 -23.44
CA VAL A 100 -17.09 -9.50 -22.02
C VAL A 100 -15.67 -9.13 -21.61
N ALA A 101 -15.52 -8.03 -20.88
CA ALA A 101 -14.21 -7.60 -20.43
C ALA A 101 -13.58 -8.66 -19.51
N ILE A 102 -12.38 -9.14 -19.87
CA ILE A 102 -11.66 -10.15 -19.08
C ILE A 102 -11.27 -9.64 -17.68
N TRP A 103 -11.20 -8.33 -17.50
CA TRP A 103 -10.83 -7.67 -16.25
C TRP A 103 -11.61 -8.22 -15.05
N SER A 104 -12.93 -8.33 -15.17
CA SER A 104 -13.79 -8.79 -14.08
C SER A 104 -13.56 -10.27 -13.73
N TYR A 105 -13.00 -11.10 -14.60
CA TYR A 105 -12.76 -12.51 -14.30
C TYR A 105 -11.28 -12.83 -14.06
N LYS A 106 -10.38 -11.89 -14.35
CA LYS A 106 -8.93 -12.09 -14.24
C LYS A 106 -8.20 -11.12 -13.29
N TYR A 107 -8.54 -9.84 -13.29
CA TYR A 107 -7.70 -8.81 -12.68
C TYR A 107 -8.36 -8.12 -11.49
N ASP A 108 -9.69 -8.16 -11.40
CA ASP A 108 -10.42 -7.59 -10.28
C ASP A 108 -10.18 -8.35 -8.97
N SER A 109 -10.24 -7.61 -7.85
CA SER A 109 -10.22 -8.19 -6.50
C SER A 109 -11.37 -9.19 -6.32
N THR A 110 -12.56 -8.85 -6.80
CA THR A 110 -13.76 -9.70 -6.80
C THR A 110 -13.60 -11.01 -7.59
N SER A 111 -12.61 -11.11 -8.50
CA SER A 111 -12.33 -12.35 -9.23
C SER A 111 -11.50 -13.35 -8.45
N ILE A 112 -10.83 -12.94 -7.37
CA ILE A 112 -9.89 -13.78 -6.62
C ILE A 112 -10.62 -14.92 -5.92
N ILE A 113 -11.67 -14.63 -5.14
CA ILE A 113 -12.46 -15.67 -4.46
C ILE A 113 -13.12 -16.60 -5.47
N LEU A 114 -13.66 -16.05 -6.56
CA LEU A 114 -14.31 -16.83 -7.60
C LEU A 114 -13.33 -17.83 -8.25
N ARG A 115 -12.09 -17.43 -8.52
CA ARG A 115 -11.07 -18.35 -9.05
C ARG A 115 -10.51 -19.30 -8.00
N GLY A 116 -10.41 -18.86 -6.75
CA GLY A 116 -10.08 -19.75 -5.64
C GLY A 116 -11.09 -20.89 -5.55
N LEU A 117 -12.38 -20.57 -5.64
CA LEU A 117 -13.46 -21.54 -5.69
C LEU A 117 -13.36 -22.49 -6.90
N VAL A 118 -13.04 -21.98 -8.08
CA VAL A 118 -12.82 -22.79 -9.29
C VAL A 118 -11.70 -23.80 -9.09
N LYS A 119 -10.61 -23.38 -8.43
CA LYS A 119 -9.49 -24.26 -8.09
C LYS A 119 -9.91 -25.33 -7.07
N THR A 120 -10.62 -24.95 -6.00
CA THR A 120 -11.16 -25.90 -5.01
C THR A 120 -12.09 -26.94 -5.62
N LEU A 121 -12.92 -26.54 -6.59
CA LEU A 121 -13.88 -27.42 -7.25
C LEU A 121 -13.29 -28.23 -8.42
N ASN A 122 -11.98 -28.16 -8.66
CA ASN A 122 -11.29 -28.80 -9.79
C ASN A 122 -11.94 -28.46 -11.14
N MET A 123 -12.24 -27.18 -11.37
CA MET A 123 -12.93 -26.67 -12.56
C MET A 123 -12.02 -25.87 -13.51
N GLU A 124 -10.70 -25.98 -13.35
CA GLU A 124 -9.76 -25.14 -14.11
C GLU A 124 -9.85 -25.34 -15.63
N ASP A 125 -10.28 -26.54 -16.08
CA ASP A 125 -10.50 -26.88 -17.49
C ASP A 125 -11.83 -26.37 -18.06
N ASP A 126 -12.82 -26.13 -17.21
CA ASP A 126 -14.10 -25.53 -17.59
C ASP A 126 -13.97 -24.00 -17.79
N TRP A 127 -12.89 -23.43 -17.27
CA TRP A 127 -12.60 -22.01 -17.34
C TRP A 127 -11.56 -21.70 -18.42
N PRO A 128 -11.65 -20.53 -19.08
CA PRO A 128 -10.60 -20.10 -19.99
C PRO A 128 -9.25 -20.11 -19.27
N ALA A 129 -8.27 -20.84 -19.80
CA ALA A 129 -6.92 -20.93 -19.25
C ALA A 129 -6.26 -19.57 -18.99
N CYS A 130 -6.70 -18.56 -19.74
CA CYS A 130 -6.26 -17.19 -19.62
C CYS A 130 -6.79 -16.49 -18.34
N ALA A 131 -8.02 -16.78 -17.90
CA ALA A 131 -8.64 -16.24 -16.68
C ALA A 131 -8.07 -16.87 -15.40
N THR A 132 -7.68 -18.15 -15.47
CA THR A 132 -7.06 -18.92 -14.39
C THR A 132 -5.53 -18.82 -14.36
N TYR A 133 -4.92 -17.91 -15.13
CA TYR A 133 -3.46 -17.70 -15.23
C TYR A 133 -2.64 -18.92 -15.71
N ARG A 134 -3.27 -19.98 -16.23
CA ARG A 134 -2.57 -21.08 -16.92
C ARG A 134 -1.92 -20.61 -18.23
N LEU A 135 -2.50 -19.60 -18.87
CA LEU A 135 -1.86 -18.86 -19.97
C LEU A 135 -1.35 -17.49 -19.48
N PRO A 136 -0.07 -17.13 -19.76
CA PRO A 136 0.55 -15.93 -19.21
C PRO A 136 -0.03 -14.64 -19.80
N ARG A 137 -0.46 -14.66 -21.07
CA ARG A 137 -1.03 -13.50 -21.77
C ARG A 137 -2.45 -13.79 -22.22
N CYS A 138 -3.31 -12.79 -22.03
CA CYS A 138 -4.65 -12.76 -22.59
C CYS A 138 -4.69 -11.72 -23.69
N ASP A 139 -5.49 -11.99 -24.72
CA ASP A 139 -5.91 -10.92 -25.62
C ASP A 139 -7.00 -10.08 -24.91
N GLU A 140 -6.58 -8.95 -24.34
CA GLU A 140 -7.49 -8.01 -23.67
C GLU A 140 -8.45 -7.33 -24.64
N LEU A 141 -8.11 -7.26 -25.94
CA LEU A 141 -8.92 -6.59 -26.95
C LEU A 141 -10.10 -7.48 -27.37
N THR A 142 -9.87 -8.78 -27.51
CA THR A 142 -10.94 -9.72 -27.87
C THR A 142 -11.86 -10.04 -26.71
N GLY A 143 -11.38 -9.94 -25.46
CA GLY A 143 -12.16 -10.27 -24.26
C GLY A 143 -12.62 -11.74 -24.21
N LEU A 144 -13.65 -12.03 -23.41
CA LEU A 144 -14.26 -13.35 -23.28
C LEU A 144 -15.59 -13.44 -24.05
N PRO A 145 -15.82 -14.51 -24.85
CA PRO A 145 -17.12 -14.72 -25.48
C PRO A 145 -18.23 -14.89 -24.44
N ARG A 146 -19.41 -14.31 -24.69
CA ARG A 146 -20.56 -14.39 -23.77
C ARG A 146 -21.03 -15.82 -23.51
N ALA A 147 -20.99 -16.68 -24.53
CA ALA A 147 -21.32 -18.11 -24.40
C ALA A 147 -20.39 -18.83 -23.42
N THR A 148 -19.09 -18.53 -23.49
CA THR A 148 -18.11 -19.05 -22.55
C THR A 148 -18.37 -18.56 -21.14
N VAL A 149 -18.63 -17.26 -20.95
CA VAL A 149 -18.95 -16.70 -19.62
C VAL A 149 -20.25 -17.30 -19.06
N PHE A 150 -21.29 -17.46 -19.88
CA PHE A 150 -22.54 -18.11 -19.47
C PHE A 150 -22.31 -19.53 -18.97
N SER A 151 -21.68 -20.38 -19.79
CA SER A 151 -21.38 -21.77 -19.42
C SER A 151 -20.48 -21.85 -18.19
N MET A 152 -19.48 -20.99 -18.10
CA MET A 152 -18.52 -20.95 -16.99
C MET A 152 -19.23 -20.65 -15.66
N LEU A 153 -20.08 -19.62 -15.63
CA LEU A 153 -20.84 -19.24 -14.42
C LEU A 153 -21.93 -20.27 -14.08
N ASP A 154 -22.62 -20.83 -15.07
CA ASP A 154 -23.62 -21.88 -14.87
C ASP A 154 -23.00 -23.11 -14.20
N ARG A 155 -21.85 -23.57 -14.74
CA ARG A 155 -21.12 -24.71 -14.20
C ARG A 155 -20.62 -24.45 -12.79
N VAL A 156 -20.19 -23.23 -12.46
CA VAL A 156 -19.72 -22.91 -11.09
C VAL A 156 -20.86 -23.05 -10.10
N ILE A 157 -22.01 -22.45 -10.42
CA ILE A 157 -23.20 -22.56 -9.56
C ILE A 157 -23.61 -24.02 -9.42
N GLN A 158 -23.62 -24.79 -10.51
CA GLN A 158 -23.91 -26.21 -10.48
C GLN A 158 -22.93 -27.02 -9.62
N ARG A 159 -21.61 -26.84 -9.82
CA ARG A 159 -20.58 -27.58 -9.08
C ARG A 159 -20.56 -27.25 -7.60
N VAL A 160 -20.85 -26.02 -7.20
CA VAL A 160 -21.05 -25.69 -5.78
C VAL A 160 -22.25 -26.45 -5.20
N GLN A 161 -23.34 -26.55 -5.96
CA GLN A 161 -24.52 -27.32 -5.55
C GLN A 161 -24.24 -28.83 -5.49
N ASP A 162 -23.27 -29.34 -6.24
CA ASP A 162 -22.89 -30.75 -6.21
C ASP A 162 -21.78 -31.04 -5.18
N HIS A 163 -21.01 -30.03 -4.76
CA HIS A 163 -19.89 -30.15 -3.83
C HIS A 163 -20.34 -30.63 -2.44
N ARG A 164 -19.55 -31.53 -1.85
CA ARG A 164 -19.70 -31.95 -0.45
C ARG A 164 -18.69 -31.16 0.38
N SER A 165 -19.17 -30.15 1.12
CA SER A 165 -18.27 -29.32 1.93
C SER A 165 -17.69 -30.11 3.10
N LEU A 166 -16.48 -29.75 3.50
CA LEU A 166 -15.81 -30.33 4.67
C LEU A 166 -16.63 -30.15 5.96
N SER A 167 -17.38 -29.06 6.07
CA SER A 167 -18.26 -28.74 7.20
C SER A 167 -19.48 -29.67 7.32
N SER A 168 -19.91 -30.28 6.21
CA SER A 168 -21.03 -31.25 6.22
C SER A 168 -20.61 -32.64 6.70
N ALA A 169 -19.31 -32.95 6.77
CA ALA A 169 -18.81 -34.24 7.25
C ALA A 169 -18.86 -34.36 8.79
N THR A 170 -18.82 -33.25 9.52
CA THR A 170 -18.82 -33.22 11.00
C THR A 170 -20.19 -33.01 11.62
N SER A 171 -21.20 -32.64 10.84
CA SER A 171 -22.55 -32.36 11.36
C SER A 171 -23.50 -33.53 11.08
N SER A 172 -23.43 -34.57 11.91
CA SER A 172 -24.57 -35.48 12.07
C SER A 172 -25.70 -34.69 12.75
N VAL A 173 -26.91 -34.72 12.19
CA VAL A 173 -28.15 -34.12 12.75
C VAL A 173 -28.47 -32.68 12.29
N SER A 174 -29.13 -32.54 11.14
CA SER A 174 -30.47 -31.92 11.04
C SER A 174 -31.07 -32.15 9.65
N VAL A 175 -32.37 -32.46 9.60
CA VAL A 175 -33.12 -32.97 8.43
C VAL A 175 -33.73 -31.85 7.57
N ASN A 176 -33.43 -30.58 7.86
CA ASN A 176 -33.88 -29.44 7.05
C ASN A 176 -32.71 -28.94 6.21
N GLU A 177 -32.85 -29.11 4.90
CA GLU A 177 -31.93 -28.80 3.79
C GLU A 177 -30.69 -27.96 4.20
N PRO A 178 -29.50 -28.58 4.33
CA PRO A 178 -28.34 -27.90 4.88
C PRO A 178 -27.88 -26.81 3.92
N GLN A 179 -27.88 -25.56 4.39
CA GLN A 179 -27.18 -24.47 3.72
C GLN A 179 -25.74 -24.92 3.41
N LYS A 180 -25.36 -24.96 2.13
CA LYS A 180 -23.98 -25.26 1.78
C LYS A 180 -23.13 -24.03 2.02
N HIS A 181 -22.22 -24.18 2.97
CA HIS A 181 -21.22 -23.20 3.35
C HIS A 181 -19.84 -23.75 3.01
N ILE A 182 -19.09 -23.05 2.17
CA ILE A 182 -17.69 -23.36 1.87
C ILE A 182 -16.85 -22.19 2.39
N LEU A 183 -15.87 -22.49 3.24
CA LEU A 183 -14.91 -21.52 3.75
C LEU A 183 -13.58 -21.77 3.05
N LEU A 184 -12.99 -20.74 2.48
CA LEU A 184 -11.76 -20.80 1.70
C LEU A 184 -10.70 -19.92 2.35
N ARG A 185 -9.48 -20.42 2.44
CA ARG A 185 -8.27 -19.63 2.64
C ARG A 185 -7.54 -19.57 1.32
N ILE A 186 -7.31 -18.36 0.82
CA ILE A 186 -6.74 -18.14 -0.50
C ILE A 186 -5.49 -17.32 -0.35
N GLU A 187 -4.41 -17.79 -0.97
CA GLU A 187 -3.19 -17.03 -1.15
C GLU A 187 -3.07 -16.60 -2.61
N ASN A 188 -2.95 -15.29 -2.83
CA ASN A 188 -2.82 -14.72 -4.15
C ASN A 188 -1.63 -13.76 -4.24
N THR A 189 -0.96 -13.78 -5.38
CA THR A 189 0.01 -12.73 -5.71
C THR A 189 -0.72 -11.43 -6.05
N TRP A 190 -0.09 -10.28 -5.81
CA TRP A 190 -0.56 -9.01 -6.33
C TRP A 190 0.62 -8.19 -6.86
N LYS A 191 0.70 -8.03 -8.18
CA LYS A 191 1.73 -7.22 -8.84
C LYS A 191 1.06 -6.27 -9.83
N ASP A 192 1.35 -4.98 -9.78
CA ASP A 192 0.99 -4.00 -10.81
C ASP A 192 1.95 -2.81 -10.92
N ARG A 193 3.09 -2.83 -10.21
CA ARG A 193 4.01 -1.69 -10.10
C ARG A 193 5.44 -2.03 -10.45
N LEU A 194 6.19 -1.00 -10.81
CA LEU A 194 7.60 -1.14 -11.21
C LEU A 194 8.46 -1.78 -10.13
N HIS A 195 8.34 -1.37 -8.86
CA HIS A 195 9.16 -1.97 -7.79
C HIS A 195 8.85 -3.44 -7.55
N GLU A 196 7.60 -3.87 -7.67
CA GLU A 196 7.21 -5.28 -7.51
C GLU A 196 7.77 -6.17 -8.63
N VAL A 197 8.00 -5.58 -9.81
CA VAL A 197 8.61 -6.28 -10.96
C VAL A 197 10.14 -6.27 -10.86
N LEU A 198 10.75 -5.11 -10.63
CA LEU A 198 12.21 -4.98 -10.59
C LEU A 198 12.85 -5.61 -9.34
N LEU A 199 12.16 -5.53 -8.21
CA LEU A 199 12.64 -5.96 -6.90
C LEU A 199 11.71 -7.03 -6.31
N SER A 200 11.26 -7.97 -7.15
CA SER A 200 10.28 -8.97 -6.77
C SER A 200 10.70 -9.81 -5.56
N SER A 201 11.99 -10.05 -5.36
CA SER A 201 12.49 -10.81 -4.20
C SER A 201 12.34 -10.05 -2.88
N PHE A 202 12.28 -8.72 -2.92
CA PHE A 202 12.14 -7.86 -1.74
C PHE A 202 10.68 -7.44 -1.49
N PHE A 203 9.86 -7.40 -2.54
CA PHE A 203 8.48 -6.90 -2.51
C PHE A 203 7.45 -7.90 -3.05
N ALA A 204 7.74 -9.20 -3.06
CA ALA A 204 6.73 -10.21 -3.38
C ALA A 204 5.63 -10.18 -2.30
N GLN A 205 4.56 -9.44 -2.58
CA GLN A 205 3.36 -9.46 -1.76
C GLN A 205 2.53 -10.67 -2.19
N SER A 206 2.61 -11.72 -1.36
CA SER A 206 1.56 -12.71 -1.29
C SER A 206 0.51 -12.16 -0.32
N MET A 207 -0.69 -11.94 -0.84
CA MET A 207 -1.85 -11.51 -0.05
C MET A 207 -2.62 -12.75 0.36
N GLN A 208 -2.99 -12.81 1.63
CA GLN A 208 -3.87 -13.86 2.13
C GLN A 208 -5.26 -13.29 2.32
N ARG A 209 -6.25 -14.05 1.85
CA ARG A 209 -7.65 -13.66 1.83
C ARG A 209 -8.49 -14.79 2.40
N THR A 210 -9.50 -14.41 3.18
CA THR A 210 -10.52 -15.34 3.66
C THR A 210 -11.77 -15.19 2.80
N GLY A 211 -12.17 -16.28 2.17
CA GLY A 211 -13.33 -16.38 1.32
C GLY A 211 -14.44 -17.19 1.98
N GLN A 212 -15.68 -16.79 1.77
CA GLN A 212 -16.87 -17.53 2.19
C GLN A 212 -17.79 -17.67 0.98
N VAL A 213 -18.39 -18.83 0.80
CA VAL A 213 -19.34 -19.10 -0.27
C VAL A 213 -20.63 -19.64 0.33
N LEU A 214 -21.72 -18.93 0.06
CA LEU A 214 -23.07 -19.24 0.56
C LEU A 214 -23.97 -19.57 -0.62
N THR A 215 -24.64 -20.71 -0.53
CA THR A 215 -25.69 -21.10 -1.46
C THR A 215 -27.06 -20.69 -0.97
N CYS A 216 -27.87 -20.22 -1.89
CA CYS A 216 -29.16 -19.63 -1.66
C CYS A 216 -30.17 -20.22 -2.64
N LEU A 217 -30.90 -21.25 -2.20
CA LEU A 217 -31.95 -21.83 -3.00
C LEU A 217 -33.31 -21.23 -2.60
N GLU A 218 -34.05 -20.72 -3.58
CA GLU A 218 -35.40 -20.22 -3.39
C GLU A 218 -36.34 -21.02 -4.32
N ARG A 219 -37.03 -22.03 -3.75
CA ARG A 219 -37.96 -22.90 -4.49
C ARG A 219 -39.37 -22.31 -4.62
N GLU A 220 -39.78 -21.42 -3.73
CA GLU A 220 -41.11 -20.78 -3.77
C GLU A 220 -41.01 -19.26 -3.92
N PRO A 221 -41.90 -18.61 -4.68
CA PRO A 221 -41.94 -17.16 -4.76
C PRO A 221 -42.27 -16.60 -3.37
N PRO A 222 -41.39 -15.81 -2.75
CA PRO A 222 -41.63 -15.36 -1.39
C PRO A 222 -42.84 -14.43 -1.37
N SER A 223 -43.80 -14.73 -0.48
CA SER A 223 -44.85 -13.78 -0.09
C SER A 223 -44.30 -12.53 0.61
N SER A 224 -42.98 -12.50 0.87
CA SER A 224 -42.26 -11.46 1.61
C SER A 224 -41.31 -10.65 0.71
N THR A 225 -41.28 -9.33 0.93
CA THR A 225 -40.42 -8.35 0.26
C THR A 225 -38.96 -8.37 0.71
N LYS A 226 -38.58 -9.27 1.63
CA LYS A 226 -37.23 -9.33 2.22
C LYS A 226 -36.29 -10.22 1.39
N PHE A 227 -34.97 -9.98 1.56
CA PHE A 227 -33.94 -10.90 1.07
C PHE A 227 -34.17 -12.29 1.70
N PRO A 228 -33.91 -13.40 1.00
CA PRO A 228 -34.20 -14.73 1.55
C PRO A 228 -33.55 -14.90 2.93
N ALA A 229 -34.31 -15.36 3.93
CA ALA A 229 -33.81 -15.58 5.29
C ALA A 229 -32.73 -16.68 5.31
N THR A 230 -32.81 -17.63 4.37
CA THR A 230 -31.81 -18.67 4.10
C THR A 230 -30.49 -18.13 3.56
N CYS A 231 -30.40 -16.84 3.27
CA CYS A 231 -29.21 -16.17 2.77
C CYS A 231 -28.75 -15.06 3.70
N ASP A 232 -29.23 -15.04 4.95
CA ASP A 232 -28.77 -14.06 5.92
C ASP A 232 -27.35 -14.47 6.35
N PRO A 233 -26.31 -13.78 5.85
CA PRO A 233 -24.97 -14.07 6.32
C PRO A 233 -24.95 -13.66 7.79
N LYS A 234 -24.53 -14.53 8.72
CA LYS A 234 -24.21 -14.11 10.10
C LYS A 234 -23.27 -12.89 10.13
N TRP A 235 -22.48 -12.71 9.06
CA TRP A 235 -21.63 -11.54 8.83
C TRP A 235 -22.35 -10.23 8.47
N ARG A 236 -23.65 -10.23 8.16
CA ARG A 236 -24.43 -9.00 7.99
C ARG A 236 -24.46 -8.17 9.28
N GLU A 237 -24.41 -8.83 10.43
CA GLU A 237 -24.23 -8.19 11.74
C GLU A 237 -22.78 -7.77 11.98
N LEU A 238 -21.82 -8.52 11.44
CA LEU A 238 -20.39 -8.23 11.57
C LEU A 238 -20.00 -6.99 10.78
N TRP A 239 -20.64 -6.71 9.64
CA TRP A 239 -20.32 -5.56 8.78
C TRP A 239 -21.51 -4.67 8.41
N PRO A 240 -21.78 -3.67 9.26
CA PRO A 240 -22.71 -2.58 8.96
C PRO A 240 -22.46 -1.89 7.60
N GLU A 241 -21.23 -1.92 7.11
CA GLU A 241 -20.84 -1.29 5.85
C GLU A 241 -21.27 -2.03 4.59
N ALA A 242 -21.59 -3.33 4.67
CA ALA A 242 -22.12 -4.08 3.53
C ALA A 242 -23.61 -3.79 3.27
N ARG A 243 -24.28 -2.97 4.10
CA ARG A 243 -25.70 -2.61 3.92
C ARG A 243 -26.06 -2.05 2.55
N PRO A 244 -25.26 -1.14 1.93
CA PRO A 244 -25.52 -0.67 0.57
C PRO A 244 -25.45 -1.81 -0.45
N ALA A 245 -24.49 -2.74 -0.31
CA ALA A 245 -24.37 -3.92 -1.16
C ALA A 245 -25.64 -4.78 -1.08
N TRP A 246 -26.07 -5.10 0.15
CA TRP A 246 -27.28 -5.90 0.38
C TRP A 246 -28.54 -5.22 -0.15
N ARG A 247 -28.64 -3.89 -0.01
CA ARG A 247 -29.74 -3.13 -0.61
C ARG A 247 -29.73 -3.28 -2.14
N TYR A 248 -28.58 -3.09 -2.78
CA TYR A 248 -28.45 -3.24 -4.24
C TYR A 248 -28.76 -4.67 -4.71
N PHE A 249 -28.19 -5.68 -4.07
CA PHE A 249 -28.47 -7.10 -4.35
C PHE A 249 -29.94 -7.44 -4.17
N SER A 250 -30.59 -6.97 -3.10
CA SER A 250 -32.02 -7.20 -2.88
C SER A 250 -32.89 -6.50 -3.93
N GLN A 251 -32.52 -5.31 -4.40
CA GLN A 251 -33.22 -4.61 -5.48
C GLN A 251 -33.06 -5.35 -6.80
N ARG A 252 -31.85 -5.84 -7.09
CA ARG A 252 -31.57 -6.61 -8.30
C ARG A 252 -32.36 -7.92 -8.32
N LEU A 253 -32.35 -8.67 -7.22
CA LEU A 253 -33.10 -9.92 -7.12
C LEU A 253 -34.61 -9.68 -7.28
N ARG A 254 -35.15 -8.60 -6.69
CA ARG A 254 -36.55 -8.17 -6.91
C ARG A 254 -36.85 -7.86 -8.38
N LEU A 255 -35.94 -7.21 -9.10
CA LEU A 255 -36.10 -6.96 -10.53
C LEU A 255 -36.08 -8.27 -11.33
N LEU A 256 -35.17 -9.19 -11.02
CA LEU A 256 -35.10 -10.50 -11.68
C LEU A 256 -36.39 -11.31 -11.45
N ARG A 257 -36.93 -11.32 -10.23
CA ARG A 257 -38.22 -11.96 -9.91
C ARG A 257 -39.38 -11.39 -10.72
N ARG A 258 -39.44 -10.07 -10.90
CA ARG A 258 -40.44 -9.43 -11.76
C ARG A 258 -40.27 -9.77 -13.23
N THR A 259 -39.04 -9.98 -13.67
CA THR A 259 -38.70 -10.29 -15.07
C THR A 259 -38.98 -11.76 -15.40
N TYR A 260 -38.78 -12.67 -14.44
CA TYR A 260 -38.96 -14.11 -14.60
C TYR A 260 -39.87 -14.68 -13.48
N PRO A 261 -41.19 -14.42 -13.52
CA PRO A 261 -42.11 -14.76 -12.43
C PRO A 261 -42.31 -16.27 -12.22
N ASN A 262 -42.16 -17.08 -13.26
CA ASN A 262 -42.37 -18.54 -13.22
C ASN A 262 -41.06 -19.33 -13.15
N ALA A 263 -39.95 -18.67 -12.78
CA ALA A 263 -38.64 -19.29 -12.72
C ALA A 263 -38.20 -19.55 -11.27
N THR A 264 -37.38 -20.58 -11.09
CA THR A 264 -36.67 -20.84 -9.83
C THR A 264 -35.35 -20.07 -9.80
N PHE A 265 -35.01 -19.56 -8.62
CA PHE A 265 -33.80 -18.74 -8.43
C PHE A 265 -32.81 -19.47 -7.54
N GLU A 266 -31.61 -19.63 -8.06
CA GLU A 266 -30.47 -20.13 -7.32
C GLU A 266 -29.43 -19.03 -7.25
N SER A 267 -29.15 -18.55 -6.05
CA SER A 267 -28.13 -17.53 -5.84
C SER A 267 -26.91 -18.13 -5.15
N LEU A 268 -25.75 -17.61 -5.52
CA LEU A 268 -24.47 -17.91 -4.93
C LEU A 268 -23.86 -16.58 -4.50
N ILE A 269 -23.55 -16.48 -3.21
CA ILE A 269 -22.90 -15.31 -2.64
C ILE A 269 -21.47 -15.70 -2.30
N LEU A 270 -20.52 -15.06 -2.94
CA LEU A 270 -19.10 -15.15 -2.60
C LEU A 270 -18.72 -13.90 -1.85
N GLN A 271 -18.18 -14.07 -0.66
CA GLN A 271 -17.63 -13.01 0.17
C GLN A 271 -16.14 -13.18 0.26
N GLY A 272 -15.39 -12.10 0.02
CA GLY A 272 -13.94 -12.04 0.07
C GLY A 272 -13.48 -10.93 1.00
N VAL A 273 -12.45 -11.23 1.76
CA VAL A 273 -11.91 -10.35 2.77
C VAL A 273 -10.41 -10.53 2.84
N ASP A 274 -9.69 -9.42 2.77
CA ASP A 274 -8.25 -9.44 2.93
C ASP A 274 -7.88 -9.48 4.41
N ASP A 275 -6.81 -10.21 4.69
CA ASP A 275 -6.14 -10.08 5.96
C ASP A 275 -5.57 -8.66 6.09
N VAL A 276 -5.58 -8.14 7.31
CA VAL A 276 -5.08 -6.79 7.58
C VAL A 276 -3.57 -6.80 7.40
N GLU A 277 -3.06 -6.14 6.36
CA GLU A 277 -1.62 -5.94 6.16
C GLU A 277 -1.08 -5.00 7.25
N ARG A 278 -0.39 -5.52 8.28
CA ARG A 278 0.06 -4.69 9.42
C ARG A 278 1.43 -4.04 9.18
N SER A 279 1.59 -2.79 9.61
CA SER A 279 2.91 -2.14 9.71
C SER A 279 3.63 -2.49 11.02
N ALA A 280 4.97 -2.46 10.98
CA ALA A 280 5.83 -2.85 12.10
C ALA A 280 5.80 -1.86 13.28
N VAL A 281 5.62 -0.56 13.02
CA VAL A 281 5.81 0.50 14.03
C VAL A 281 4.50 1.09 14.52
N LEU A 282 3.62 1.48 13.60
CA LEU A 282 2.28 1.97 13.93
C LEU A 282 1.23 0.96 13.52
N PHE A 283 0.10 1.00 14.21
CA PHE A 283 -1.11 0.34 13.74
C PHE A 283 -1.53 0.97 12.41
N HIS A 284 -1.20 0.28 11.34
CA HIS A 284 -1.64 0.57 10.01
C HIS A 284 -1.92 -0.73 9.29
N GLY A 285 -3.07 -0.82 8.64
CA GLY A 285 -3.31 -1.80 7.61
C GLY A 285 -4.42 -1.42 6.66
N GLN A 286 -4.53 -2.22 5.61
CA GLN A 286 -5.58 -2.14 4.63
C GLN A 286 -6.37 -3.43 4.67
N GLN A 287 -7.68 -3.31 4.45
CA GLN A 287 -8.55 -4.44 4.26
C GLN A 287 -9.47 -4.15 3.08
N ASP A 288 -9.36 -4.99 2.06
CA ASP A 288 -10.27 -5.00 0.92
C ASP A 288 -11.39 -6.00 1.17
N ILE A 289 -12.60 -5.61 0.76
CA ILE A 289 -13.83 -6.36 0.97
C ILE A 289 -14.54 -6.47 -0.37
N ASP A 290 -14.78 -7.71 -0.78
CA ASP A 290 -15.38 -8.06 -2.05
C ASP A 290 -16.64 -8.89 -1.81
N LEU A 291 -17.75 -8.56 -2.49
CA LEU A 291 -18.93 -9.44 -2.54
C LEU A 291 -19.31 -9.68 -4.00
N VAL A 292 -19.62 -10.93 -4.33
CA VAL A 292 -20.11 -11.34 -5.64
C VAL A 292 -21.42 -12.10 -5.43
N LEU A 293 -22.47 -11.62 -6.08
CA LEU A 293 -23.75 -12.29 -6.19
C LEU A 293 -23.88 -12.84 -7.60
N LEU A 294 -23.83 -14.16 -7.73
CA LEU A 294 -24.22 -14.86 -8.96
C LEU A 294 -25.64 -15.38 -8.78
N THR A 295 -26.54 -15.03 -9.68
CA THR A 295 -27.93 -15.54 -9.67
C THR A 295 -28.20 -16.30 -10.95
N ARG A 296 -28.48 -17.59 -10.80
CA ARG A 296 -28.94 -18.48 -11.85
C ARG A 296 -30.48 -18.55 -11.81
N VAL A 297 -31.09 -18.30 -12.96
CA VAL A 297 -32.53 -18.36 -13.17
C VAL A 297 -32.83 -19.59 -14.01
N ARG A 298 -33.69 -20.48 -13.51
CA ARG A 298 -34.04 -21.73 -14.19
C ARG A 298 -35.54 -21.84 -14.40
N ILE A 299 -35.91 -22.49 -15.49
CA ILE A 299 -37.28 -22.95 -15.69
C ILE A 299 -37.22 -24.47 -15.65
N CYS A 300 -37.92 -25.02 -14.66
CA CYS A 300 -38.05 -26.45 -14.44
C CYS A 300 -39.39 -26.92 -15.00
N GLY A 301 -39.34 -27.80 -16.00
CA GLY A 301 -40.48 -28.66 -16.33
C GLY A 301 -40.47 -29.90 -15.44
N ASP A 302 -41.38 -30.85 -15.71
CA ASP A 302 -41.62 -32.02 -14.86
C ASP A 302 -40.38 -32.91 -14.62
N LEU A 303 -39.41 -32.91 -15.54
CA LEU A 303 -38.19 -33.73 -15.44
C LEU A 303 -36.89 -32.99 -15.76
N ASN A 304 -36.94 -31.81 -16.39
CA ASN A 304 -35.76 -31.08 -16.87
C ASN A 304 -35.78 -29.62 -16.43
N CYS A 305 -34.70 -29.17 -15.77
CA CYS A 305 -34.48 -27.79 -15.39
C CYS A 305 -33.43 -27.14 -16.29
N THR A 306 -33.83 -26.16 -17.09
CA THR A 306 -32.95 -25.43 -18.00
C THR A 306 -32.62 -24.05 -17.46
N THR A 307 -31.35 -23.63 -17.59
CA THR A 307 -30.91 -22.28 -17.18
C THR A 307 -31.32 -21.27 -18.25
N VAL A 308 -32.17 -20.31 -17.89
CA VAL A 308 -32.70 -19.28 -18.81
C VAL A 308 -32.05 -17.93 -18.62
N ALA A 309 -31.41 -17.67 -17.49
CA ALA A 309 -30.61 -16.47 -17.29
C ALA A 309 -29.55 -16.65 -16.21
N ILE A 310 -28.47 -15.88 -16.32
CA ILE A 310 -27.44 -15.74 -15.30
C ILE A 310 -27.16 -14.26 -15.09
N ASP A 311 -27.09 -13.84 -13.84
CA ASP A 311 -26.77 -12.47 -13.43
C ASP A 311 -25.50 -12.46 -12.56
N ASP A 312 -24.54 -11.60 -12.90
CA ASP A 312 -23.31 -11.37 -12.13
C ASP A 312 -23.32 -9.92 -11.61
N CYS A 313 -23.53 -9.77 -10.30
CA CYS A 313 -23.52 -8.51 -9.59
C CYS A 313 -22.42 -8.50 -8.54
N ARG A 314 -21.73 -7.38 -8.42
CA ARG A 314 -20.54 -7.26 -7.58
C ARG A 314 -20.58 -6.04 -6.70
N TYR A 315 -19.82 -6.13 -5.63
CA TYR A 315 -19.59 -5.07 -4.69
C TYR A 315 -18.13 -5.07 -4.26
N GLU A 316 -17.55 -3.87 -4.23
CA GLU A 316 -16.18 -3.65 -3.77
C GLU A 316 -16.15 -2.49 -2.78
N SER A 317 -15.36 -2.69 -1.74
CA SER A 317 -15.11 -1.72 -0.69
C SER A 317 -13.73 -1.95 -0.12
N ALA A 318 -13.10 -0.89 0.38
CA ALA A 318 -11.88 -1.06 1.16
C ALA A 318 -11.76 -0.01 2.26
N VAL A 319 -11.15 -0.43 3.35
CA VAL A 319 -10.97 0.35 4.57
C VAL A 319 -9.50 0.41 4.96
N TYR A 320 -9.12 1.53 5.54
CA TYR A 320 -7.86 1.71 6.22
C TYR A 320 -8.07 1.54 7.71
N LEU A 321 -7.22 0.74 8.31
CA LEU A 321 -7.02 0.72 9.75
C LEU A 321 -5.78 1.57 10.02
N THR A 322 -5.90 2.71 10.71
CA THR A 322 -4.73 3.54 11.02
C THR A 322 -4.91 4.44 12.22
N SER A 323 -3.89 4.48 13.08
CA SER A 323 -3.78 5.43 14.19
C SER A 323 -2.92 6.66 13.87
N VAL A 324 -2.50 6.87 12.62
CA VAL A 324 -1.55 7.97 12.28
C VAL A 324 -2.08 9.36 12.65
N LEU A 325 -3.41 9.55 12.63
CA LEU A 325 -4.03 10.83 13.00
C LEU A 325 -3.90 11.14 14.49
N ASP A 326 -3.79 10.12 15.34
CA ASP A 326 -3.53 10.28 16.78
C ASP A 326 -2.09 10.76 17.01
N TRP A 327 -1.15 10.32 16.17
CA TRP A 327 0.28 10.67 16.24
C TRP A 327 0.64 12.00 15.56
N LYS A 328 -0.34 12.71 14.98
CA LYS A 328 -0.10 13.93 14.19
C LYS A 328 0.70 14.99 14.93
N TRP A 329 0.48 15.14 16.25
CA TRP A 329 1.18 16.14 17.06
C TRP A 329 2.65 15.78 17.27
N ILE A 330 2.94 14.50 17.53
CA ILE A 330 4.32 14.01 17.71
C ILE A 330 5.09 14.14 16.39
N ILE A 331 4.48 13.70 15.28
CA ILE A 331 5.05 13.82 13.93
C ILE A 331 5.30 15.30 13.59
N GLY A 332 4.32 16.16 13.85
CA GLY A 332 4.43 17.60 13.63
C GLY A 332 5.52 18.26 14.46
N LEU A 333 5.66 17.90 15.73
CA LEU A 333 6.71 18.38 16.62
C LEU A 333 8.10 17.97 16.12
N LEU A 334 8.28 16.70 15.74
CA LEU A 334 9.54 16.18 15.22
C LEU A 334 9.98 16.93 13.96
N ARG A 335 9.07 17.09 12.98
CA ARG A 335 9.37 17.85 11.75
C ARG A 335 9.62 19.33 12.05
N GLY A 336 8.81 19.93 12.92
CA GLY A 336 8.96 21.33 13.34
C GLY A 336 10.32 21.59 14.00
N ALA A 337 10.73 20.72 14.93
CA ALA A 337 12.02 20.83 15.61
C ALA A 337 13.20 20.65 14.64
N GLY A 338 13.14 19.65 13.75
CA GLY A 338 14.15 19.45 12.71
C GLY A 338 14.27 20.64 11.75
N GLN A 339 13.15 21.22 11.33
CA GLN A 339 13.13 22.41 10.47
C GLN A 339 13.68 23.64 11.20
N PHE A 340 13.22 23.89 12.43
CA PHE A 340 13.66 25.03 13.22
C PHE A 340 15.17 24.99 13.46
N TYR A 341 15.71 23.82 13.80
CA TYR A 341 17.15 23.63 13.94
C TYR A 341 17.91 23.92 12.64
N THR A 342 17.35 23.53 11.49
CA THR A 342 17.93 23.84 10.17
C THR A 342 17.95 25.34 9.90
N TRP A 343 16.87 26.06 10.26
CA TRP A 343 16.82 27.52 10.17
C TRP A 343 17.89 28.18 11.04
N LEU A 344 18.05 27.74 12.29
CA LEU A 344 19.10 28.24 13.18
C LEU A 344 20.50 28.01 12.58
N ARG A 345 20.75 26.85 11.98
CA ARG A 345 22.03 26.58 11.31
C ARG A 345 22.27 27.48 10.10
N LEU A 346 21.23 27.77 9.31
CA LEU A 346 21.34 28.70 8.19
C LEU A 346 21.66 30.12 8.68
N VAL A 347 20.96 30.59 9.72
CA VAL A 347 21.23 31.90 10.34
C VAL A 347 22.66 31.96 10.88
N SER A 348 23.11 30.92 11.59
CA SER A 348 24.49 30.81 12.06
C SER A 348 25.51 30.79 10.92
N LEU A 349 25.20 30.15 9.79
CA LEU A 349 26.06 30.19 8.60
C LEU A 349 26.16 31.61 8.04
N ILE A 350 25.03 32.32 7.91
CA ILE A 350 24.99 33.69 7.43
C ILE A 350 25.78 34.61 8.37
N MET A 351 25.56 34.51 9.69
CA MET A 351 26.31 35.28 10.68
C MET A 351 27.81 34.96 10.65
N GLY A 352 28.18 33.68 10.52
CA GLY A 352 29.58 33.25 10.42
C GLY A 352 30.29 33.79 9.17
N VAL A 353 29.63 33.73 8.01
CA VAL A 353 30.15 34.33 6.76
C VAL A 353 30.25 35.85 6.89
N HIS A 354 29.25 36.49 7.53
CA HIS A 354 29.27 37.93 7.75
C HIS A 354 30.44 38.38 8.62
N HIS A 355 30.63 37.74 9.78
CA HIS A 355 31.77 38.04 10.67
C HIS A 355 33.12 37.76 9.99
N MET A 356 33.21 36.69 9.20
CA MET A 356 34.43 36.38 8.45
C MET A 356 34.72 37.47 7.41
N MET A 357 33.72 37.93 6.66
CA MET A 357 33.88 39.00 5.67
C MET A 357 34.23 40.35 6.29
N GLN A 358 33.74 40.67 7.50
CA GLN A 358 34.16 41.89 8.21
C GLN A 358 35.65 41.89 8.56
N ALA A 359 36.26 40.71 8.73
CA ALA A 359 37.68 40.58 9.03
C ALA A 359 38.59 40.67 7.78
N LEU A 360 38.02 40.64 6.55
CA LEU A 360 38.81 40.76 5.32
C LEU A 360 38.90 42.21 4.83
N PRO A 361 40.11 42.72 4.52
CA PRO A 361 40.26 44.04 3.90
C PRO A 361 39.67 44.02 2.48
N ASN A 362 38.90 45.06 2.11
CA ASN A 362 38.20 45.23 0.83
C ASN A 362 37.10 44.21 0.50
N SER A 363 36.43 43.63 1.50
CA SER A 363 35.30 42.74 1.25
C SER A 363 34.09 43.51 0.70
N THR A 364 33.52 43.04 -0.42
CA THR A 364 32.29 43.57 -0.98
C THR A 364 31.11 42.66 -0.64
N TRP A 365 29.90 43.21 -0.58
CA TRP A 365 28.66 42.42 -0.45
C TRP A 365 28.57 41.29 -1.50
N LYS A 366 29.08 41.54 -2.71
CA LYS A 366 29.14 40.52 -3.79
C LYS A 366 30.02 39.34 -3.41
N THR A 367 31.17 39.58 -2.75
CA THR A 367 32.06 38.53 -2.25
C THR A 367 31.41 37.74 -1.11
N MET A 368 30.68 38.40 -0.22
CA MET A 368 29.93 37.75 0.86
C MET A 368 28.86 36.80 0.31
N VAL A 369 28.04 37.27 -0.63
CA VAL A 369 26.97 36.48 -1.26
C VAL A 369 27.55 35.29 -2.03
N ARG A 370 28.65 35.48 -2.76
CA ARG A 370 29.34 34.38 -3.46
C ARG A 370 29.89 33.35 -2.48
N THR A 371 30.51 33.79 -1.38
CA THR A 371 31.05 32.89 -0.36
C THR A 371 29.93 32.08 0.31
N LEU A 372 28.79 32.71 0.60
CA LEU A 372 27.63 32.02 1.16
C LEU A 372 27.13 30.92 0.21
N PHE A 373 27.01 31.19 -1.09
CA PHE A 373 26.54 30.22 -2.08
C PHE A 373 27.60 29.23 -2.57
N LEU A 374 28.86 29.40 -2.18
CA LEU A 374 29.89 28.37 -2.36
C LEU A 374 29.66 27.18 -1.42
N ILE A 375 29.06 27.43 -0.26
CA ILE A 375 28.76 26.41 0.73
C ILE A 375 27.51 25.64 0.27
N PRO A 376 27.60 24.32 0.02
CA PRO A 376 26.45 23.54 -0.42
C PRO A 376 25.37 23.49 0.68
N SER A 377 24.09 23.61 0.30
CA SER A 377 22.98 23.52 1.25
C SER A 377 22.94 22.19 2.01
N GLN A 378 23.44 21.11 1.39
CA GLN A 378 23.58 19.78 1.97
C GLN A 378 24.43 19.78 3.25
N VAL A 379 25.42 20.67 3.36
CA VAL A 379 26.26 20.78 4.56
C VAL A 379 25.46 21.30 5.75
N VAL A 380 24.55 22.25 5.51
CA VAL A 380 23.67 22.81 6.55
C VAL A 380 22.69 21.77 7.06
N ILE A 381 22.22 20.88 6.18
CA ILE A 381 21.23 19.86 6.49
C ILE A 381 21.90 18.62 7.10
N TYR A 382 22.71 17.93 6.29
CA TYR A 382 23.27 16.64 6.60
C TYR A 382 24.51 16.74 7.51
N GLY A 383 25.06 17.95 7.71
CA GLY A 383 26.17 18.13 8.63
C GLY A 383 25.82 17.95 10.12
N SER A 384 24.56 17.67 10.46
CA SER A 384 24.13 17.40 11.84
C SER A 384 23.17 16.22 11.85
N VAL A 385 23.37 15.31 12.80
CA VAL A 385 22.55 14.10 12.96
C VAL A 385 21.17 14.43 13.55
N PHE A 386 21.03 15.53 14.29
CA PHE A 386 19.77 15.91 14.94
C PHE A 386 18.59 16.04 13.98
N PRO A 387 18.62 16.92 12.95
CA PRO A 387 17.49 17.04 12.02
C PRO A 387 17.23 15.73 11.26
N ILE A 388 18.28 14.97 10.94
CA ILE A 388 18.16 13.67 10.28
C ILE A 388 17.36 12.69 11.13
N ILE A 389 17.66 12.57 12.44
CA ILE A 389 16.90 11.70 13.35
C ILE A 389 15.46 12.18 13.45
N CYS A 390 15.23 13.47 13.68
CA CYS A 390 13.87 14.03 13.79
C CYS A 390 13.02 13.70 12.56
N TYR A 391 13.54 13.95 11.36
CA TYR A 391 12.84 13.64 10.12
C TYR A 391 12.70 12.15 9.86
N THR A 392 13.69 11.34 10.22
CA THR A 392 13.63 9.88 10.02
C THR A 392 12.58 9.25 10.93
N VAL A 393 12.53 9.63 12.21
CA VAL A 393 11.49 9.13 13.13
C VAL A 393 10.11 9.58 12.65
N ALA A 394 9.95 10.84 12.26
CA ALA A 394 8.70 11.33 11.70
C ALA A 394 8.27 10.56 10.43
N PHE A 395 9.23 10.27 9.54
CA PHE A 395 9.01 9.49 8.33
C PHE A 395 8.65 8.03 8.64
N VAL A 396 9.34 7.37 9.56
CA VAL A 396 9.01 5.98 9.94
C VAL A 396 7.59 5.88 10.48
N LEU A 397 7.15 6.87 11.28
CA LEU A 397 5.80 6.91 11.82
C LEU A 397 4.72 7.05 10.73
N ASP A 398 4.87 7.95 9.75
CA ASP A 398 3.80 8.20 8.77
C ASP A 398 4.02 7.59 7.38
N SER A 399 5.18 6.99 7.11
CA SER A 399 5.47 6.36 5.82
C SER A 399 4.50 5.26 5.41
N PRO A 400 3.95 4.40 6.29
CA PRO A 400 3.01 3.36 5.85
C PRO A 400 1.75 3.99 5.22
N VAL A 401 1.15 4.96 5.91
CA VAL A 401 -0.04 5.66 5.41
C VAL A 401 0.29 6.54 4.21
N GLN A 402 1.42 7.24 4.21
CA GLN A 402 1.86 7.98 3.01
C GLN A 402 2.00 7.04 1.82
N ASN A 403 2.52 5.83 2.04
CA ASN A 403 2.69 4.86 0.98
C ASN A 403 1.37 4.44 0.36
N GLU A 404 0.39 4.21 1.21
CA GLU A 404 -0.97 3.90 0.81
C GLU A 404 -1.68 5.05 0.10
N LEU A 405 -1.55 6.28 0.60
CA LEU A 405 -2.12 7.46 -0.06
C LEU A 405 -1.51 7.68 -1.44
N ILE A 406 -0.20 7.51 -1.58
CA ILE A 406 0.49 7.61 -2.87
C ILE A 406 0.04 6.46 -3.78
N ARG A 407 -0.04 5.23 -3.23
CA ARG A 407 -0.53 4.04 -3.94
C ARG A 407 -1.92 4.26 -4.50
N ASN A 408 -2.81 4.86 -3.72
CA ASN A 408 -4.18 5.13 -4.12
C ASN A 408 -4.32 6.33 -5.05
N HIS A 409 -3.40 7.28 -4.98
CA HIS A 409 -3.38 8.36 -5.96
C HIS A 409 -3.04 7.83 -7.36
N PHE A 410 -2.10 6.88 -7.45
CA PHE A 410 -1.74 6.22 -8.71
C PHE A 410 -2.71 5.08 -9.09
N SER A 411 -3.62 4.67 -8.21
CA SER A 411 -4.67 3.71 -8.53
C SER A 411 -5.82 4.43 -9.27
N THR A 412 -5.73 4.47 -10.60
CA THR A 412 -6.84 4.99 -11.40
C THR A 412 -7.83 3.89 -11.76
N PRO A 413 -9.15 4.14 -11.64
CA PRO A 413 -10.15 3.27 -12.24
C PRO A 413 -9.92 3.26 -13.75
N LEU A 414 -9.79 2.05 -14.33
CA LEU A 414 -9.51 1.79 -15.75
C LEU A 414 -8.11 2.18 -16.26
N GLY A 415 -7.19 2.66 -15.42
CA GLY A 415 -5.79 2.92 -15.78
C GLY A 415 -5.51 4.23 -16.52
N LYS A 416 -6.48 5.17 -16.59
CA LYS A 416 -6.27 6.50 -17.18
C LYS A 416 -5.88 7.50 -16.10
N TYR A 417 -4.58 7.79 -15.97
CA TYR A 417 -4.07 8.78 -15.03
C TYR A 417 -3.98 10.16 -15.65
N LYS A 418 -4.77 11.11 -15.12
CA LYS A 418 -4.66 12.53 -15.46
C LYS A 418 -3.63 13.17 -14.53
N LEU A 419 -2.41 13.35 -15.03
CA LEU A 419 -1.33 14.04 -14.33
C LEU A 419 -1.67 15.52 -14.19
N ASN A 420 -2.14 15.94 -13.02
CA ASN A 420 -2.08 17.34 -12.65
C ASN A 420 -0.67 17.64 -12.14
N MET A 421 0.04 18.57 -12.79
CA MET A 421 1.43 18.92 -12.46
C MET A 421 1.60 19.26 -10.97
N THR A 422 0.67 20.04 -10.40
CA THR A 422 0.74 20.41 -8.98
C THR A 422 0.64 19.20 -8.07
N GLN A 423 -0.28 18.27 -8.35
CA GLN A 423 -0.43 17.04 -7.57
C GLN A 423 0.78 16.13 -7.73
N ALA A 424 1.32 16.02 -8.96
CA ALA A 424 2.53 15.24 -9.23
C ALA A 424 3.73 15.79 -8.44
N LEU A 425 3.90 17.11 -8.38
CA LEU A 425 4.97 17.75 -7.60
C LEU A 425 4.79 17.52 -6.09
N THR A 426 3.58 17.68 -5.55
CA THR A 426 3.30 17.43 -4.13
C THR A 426 3.58 15.98 -3.75
N ILE A 427 3.10 15.03 -4.56
CA ILE A 427 3.29 13.59 -4.32
C ILE A 427 4.75 13.19 -4.44
N SER A 428 5.45 13.71 -5.45
CA SER A 428 6.89 13.48 -5.61
C SER A 428 7.66 14.02 -4.41
N SER A 429 7.28 15.22 -3.93
CA SER A 429 7.91 15.83 -2.76
C SER A 429 7.67 15.02 -1.47
N ILE A 430 6.48 14.44 -1.29
CA ILE A 430 6.18 13.57 -0.14
C ILE A 430 6.96 12.26 -0.24
N ALA A 431 6.97 11.60 -1.41
CA ALA A 431 7.69 10.35 -1.64
C ALA A 431 9.21 10.48 -1.41
N MET A 432 9.79 11.64 -1.78
CA MET A 432 11.21 11.93 -1.58
C MET A 432 11.62 12.08 -0.10
N ARG A 433 10.68 12.09 0.86
CA ARG A 433 11.02 12.08 2.30
C ARG A 433 11.80 10.84 2.75
N SER A 434 11.79 9.78 1.94
CA SER A 434 12.68 8.63 2.08
C SER A 434 14.18 9.02 2.10
N VAL A 435 14.54 10.21 1.59
CA VAL A 435 15.91 10.75 1.65
C VAL A 435 16.46 10.84 3.07
N TRP A 436 15.61 11.08 4.08
CA TRP A 436 16.05 11.19 5.47
C TRP A 436 16.50 9.84 6.04
N LEU A 437 15.79 8.77 5.69
CA LEU A 437 16.19 7.41 6.03
C LEU A 437 17.50 7.03 5.33
N ILE A 438 17.64 7.35 4.04
CA ILE A 438 18.87 7.12 3.27
C ILE A 438 20.05 7.90 3.90
N ALA A 439 19.82 9.15 4.30
CA ALA A 439 20.82 9.97 4.98
C ALA A 439 21.22 9.35 6.33
N LEU A 440 20.27 8.88 7.14
CA LEU A 440 20.57 8.18 8.40
C LEU A 440 21.44 6.94 8.14
N CYS A 441 21.08 6.10 7.17
CA CYS A 441 21.88 4.95 6.76
C CYS A 441 23.30 5.37 6.34
N GLY A 442 23.43 6.44 5.54
CA GLY A 442 24.74 6.99 5.15
C GLY A 442 25.58 7.41 6.36
N HIS A 443 25.00 8.12 7.33
CA HIS A 443 25.68 8.48 8.57
C HIS A 443 26.10 7.28 9.40
N LEU A 444 25.25 6.25 9.51
CA LEU A 444 25.56 5.01 10.22
C LEU A 444 26.72 4.26 9.53
N LEU A 445 26.69 4.13 8.20
CA LEU A 445 27.74 3.49 7.42
C LEU A 445 29.09 4.22 7.58
N VAL A 446 29.09 5.54 7.44
CA VAL A 446 30.30 6.36 7.65
C VAL A 446 30.80 6.22 9.08
N SER A 447 29.91 6.25 10.08
CA SER A 447 30.28 6.09 11.50
C SER A 447 30.89 4.72 11.77
N ILE A 448 30.31 3.63 11.26
CA ILE A 448 30.82 2.27 11.42
C ILE A 448 32.18 2.11 10.72
N SER A 449 32.30 2.61 9.48
CA SER A 449 33.54 2.55 8.70
C SER A 449 34.68 3.34 9.37
N THR A 450 34.41 4.57 9.81
CA THR A 450 35.42 5.45 10.41
C THR A 450 35.85 5.02 11.82
N ARG A 451 34.97 4.37 12.60
CA ARG A 451 35.29 3.88 13.96
C ARG A 451 36.47 2.91 14.02
N ARG A 452 36.76 2.16 12.94
CA ARG A 452 37.83 1.15 12.94
C ARG A 452 39.00 1.47 12.00
N SER A 453 38.84 2.39 11.05
CA SER A 453 39.80 2.56 9.95
C SER A 453 40.23 4.00 9.67
N TRP A 454 39.80 4.97 10.48
CA TRP A 454 40.15 6.36 10.22
C TRP A 454 41.63 6.63 10.43
N SER A 455 42.30 7.10 9.36
CA SER A 455 43.59 7.76 9.42
C SER A 455 43.58 8.93 8.44
N ALA A 456 44.39 9.96 8.70
CA ALA A 456 44.49 11.13 7.82
C ALA A 456 44.92 10.77 6.39
N MET A 457 45.58 9.63 6.19
CA MET A 457 46.02 9.15 4.87
C MET A 457 44.94 8.36 4.10
N VAL A 458 44.05 7.66 4.80
CA VAL A 458 42.95 6.89 4.18
C VAL A 458 41.73 7.76 3.91
N GLY A 459 41.55 8.84 4.67
CA GLY A 459 40.42 9.76 4.51
C GLY A 459 39.09 9.17 5.04
N VAL A 460 37.99 9.77 4.61
CA VAL A 460 36.63 9.35 4.97
C VAL A 460 35.87 9.03 3.68
N ILE A 461 35.07 7.96 3.69
CA ILE A 461 34.22 7.59 2.56
C ILE A 461 33.23 8.74 2.30
N GLY A 462 33.31 9.32 1.10
CA GLY A 462 32.38 10.33 0.61
C GLY A 462 31.17 9.67 -0.07
N ILE A 463 29.97 10.15 0.23
CA ILE A 463 28.77 9.83 -0.53
C ILE A 463 28.61 10.92 -1.60
N PRO A 464 28.48 10.58 -2.90
CA PRO A 464 28.30 11.57 -3.95
C PRO A 464 27.07 12.45 -3.69
N GLU A 465 27.18 13.75 -3.98
CA GLU A 465 26.20 14.78 -3.60
C GLU A 465 24.76 14.48 -4.07
N PHE A 466 24.62 13.97 -5.30
CA PHE A 466 23.33 13.67 -5.92
C PHE A 466 22.86 12.22 -5.72
N PHE A 467 23.64 11.37 -5.07
CA PHE A 467 23.30 9.95 -4.97
C PHE A 467 22.05 9.73 -4.10
N MET A 468 21.96 10.41 -2.95
CA MET A 468 20.82 10.27 -2.04
C MET A 468 19.53 10.81 -2.67
N THR A 469 19.61 11.92 -3.40
CA THR A 469 18.45 12.51 -4.09
C THR A 469 18.03 11.68 -5.28
N MET A 470 18.96 11.11 -6.04
CA MET A 470 18.67 10.17 -7.12
C MET A 470 17.93 8.94 -6.59
N LEU A 471 18.42 8.32 -5.51
CA LEU A 471 17.79 7.15 -4.89
C LEU A 471 16.40 7.48 -4.35
N ALA A 472 16.24 8.62 -3.67
CA ALA A 472 14.93 9.10 -3.21
C ALA A 472 13.97 9.38 -4.38
N SER A 473 14.45 9.95 -5.48
CA SER A 473 13.62 10.22 -6.67
C SER A 473 13.18 8.95 -7.40
N ALA A 474 14.03 7.90 -7.40
CA ALA A 474 13.68 6.61 -7.97
C ALA A 474 12.45 6.01 -7.28
N THR A 475 12.22 6.30 -5.99
CA THR A 475 11.03 5.84 -5.26
C THR A 475 9.72 6.37 -5.85
N VAL A 476 9.73 7.53 -6.53
CA VAL A 476 8.55 8.08 -7.22
C VAL A 476 8.20 7.24 -8.44
N VAL A 477 9.19 6.97 -9.28
CA VAL A 477 9.03 6.18 -10.52
C VAL A 477 8.67 4.73 -10.19
N ALA A 478 9.26 4.18 -9.14
CA ALA A 478 9.03 2.83 -8.65
C ALA A 478 7.55 2.55 -8.29
N ARG A 479 6.77 3.61 -8.01
CA ARG A 479 5.34 3.54 -7.64
C ARG A 479 4.40 3.56 -8.84
N LEU A 480 4.91 3.85 -10.04
CA LEU A 480 4.08 3.94 -11.23
C LEU A 480 3.45 2.58 -11.52
N ARG A 481 2.12 2.62 -11.67
CA ARG A 481 1.31 1.45 -12.00
C ARG A 481 1.33 1.23 -13.51
N VAL A 482 1.57 -0.01 -13.92
CA VAL A 482 1.51 -0.43 -15.32
C VAL A 482 0.47 -1.53 -15.43
N ARG A 483 -0.64 -1.24 -16.14
CA ARG A 483 -1.78 -2.15 -16.24
C ARG A 483 -1.41 -3.52 -16.81
N SER A 484 -0.51 -3.57 -17.80
CA SER A 484 -0.05 -4.83 -18.41
C SER A 484 0.80 -5.71 -17.49
N TRP A 485 1.27 -5.17 -16.37
CA TRP A 485 1.99 -5.95 -15.35
C TRP A 485 1.07 -6.52 -14.27
N ARG A 486 -0.25 -6.24 -14.35
CA ARG A 486 -1.22 -6.76 -13.38
C ARG A 486 -1.15 -8.28 -13.32
N ASN A 487 -0.81 -8.80 -12.15
CA ASN A 487 -0.87 -10.21 -11.81
C ASN A 487 -1.58 -10.34 -10.46
N SER A 488 -2.65 -11.12 -10.44
CA SER A 488 -3.47 -11.41 -9.28
C SER A 488 -3.67 -12.94 -9.13
N ASN A 489 -2.66 -13.72 -9.51
CA ASN A 489 -2.77 -15.17 -9.60
C ASN A 489 -3.00 -15.80 -8.23
N VAL A 490 -3.93 -16.76 -8.17
CA VAL A 490 -4.21 -17.58 -7.00
C VAL A 490 -3.20 -18.71 -6.94
N VAL A 491 -2.30 -18.64 -5.97
CA VAL A 491 -1.19 -19.60 -5.81
C VAL A 491 -1.69 -20.82 -5.06
N GLU A 492 -2.33 -20.60 -3.92
CA GLU A 492 -2.77 -21.66 -3.02
C GLU A 492 -4.20 -21.41 -2.56
N VAL A 493 -4.94 -22.51 -2.38
CA VAL A 493 -6.30 -22.48 -1.87
C VAL A 493 -6.48 -23.68 -0.95
N GLU A 494 -6.99 -23.41 0.23
CA GLU A 494 -7.33 -24.42 1.22
C GLU A 494 -8.82 -24.27 1.59
N GLU A 495 -9.59 -25.35 1.53
CA GLU A 495 -10.93 -25.37 2.09
C GLU A 495 -10.83 -25.66 3.59
N LEU A 496 -11.40 -24.77 4.40
CA LEU A 496 -11.37 -24.87 5.85
C LEU A 496 -12.69 -25.42 6.40
N PRO A 497 -12.66 -26.24 7.46
CA PRO A 497 -13.88 -26.64 8.16
C PRO A 497 -14.50 -25.42 8.86
N TRP A 498 -15.83 -25.35 8.85
CA TRP A 498 -16.55 -24.33 9.61
C TRP A 498 -16.46 -24.61 11.11
N SER A 499 -16.10 -23.59 11.88
CA SER A 499 -16.16 -23.62 13.36
C SER A 499 -16.56 -22.24 13.89
N ASP A 500 -17.60 -22.21 14.72
CA ASP A 500 -18.07 -20.97 15.36
C ASP A 500 -17.01 -20.39 16.33
N SER A 501 -16.19 -21.23 16.96
CA SER A 501 -15.08 -20.78 17.82
C SER A 501 -13.96 -20.14 17.00
N LEU A 502 -13.63 -20.71 15.84
CA LEU A 502 -12.63 -20.16 14.93
C LEU A 502 -13.10 -18.82 14.34
N ALA A 503 -14.38 -18.71 13.99
CA ALA A 503 -14.98 -17.45 13.54
C ALA A 503 -14.95 -16.38 14.65
N ALA A 504 -15.27 -16.75 15.90
CA ALA A 504 -15.19 -15.85 17.04
C ALA A 504 -13.75 -15.38 17.34
N SER A 505 -12.77 -16.29 17.30
CA SER A 505 -11.34 -15.96 17.46
C SER A 505 -10.83 -15.03 16.36
N ARG A 506 -11.28 -15.23 15.11
CA ARG A 506 -10.96 -14.32 13.99
C ARG A 506 -11.59 -12.94 14.18
N LYS A 507 -12.85 -12.87 14.62
CA LYS A 507 -13.52 -11.61 14.98
C LYS A 507 -12.73 -10.88 16.06
N LEU A 508 -12.28 -11.60 17.08
CA LEU A 508 -11.49 -11.05 18.18
C LEU A 508 -10.13 -10.52 17.69
N ARG A 509 -9.39 -11.27 16.84
CA ARG A 509 -8.13 -10.77 16.25
C ARG A 509 -8.33 -9.54 15.35
N LEU A 510 -9.49 -9.42 14.72
CA LEU A 510 -9.84 -8.25 13.92
C LEU A 510 -10.11 -7.01 14.80
N HIS A 511 -10.74 -7.22 15.97
CA HIS A 511 -11.17 -6.14 16.88
C HIS A 511 -10.17 -5.80 17.98
N ASN A 512 -9.24 -6.71 18.32
CA ASN A 512 -8.14 -6.49 19.25
C ASN A 512 -6.84 -6.33 18.47
N PRO A 513 -6.54 -5.10 17.98
CA PRO A 513 -5.33 -4.82 17.24
C PRO A 513 -4.11 -4.93 18.17
N THR A 514 -3.30 -5.96 17.97
CA THR A 514 -1.94 -6.02 18.51
C THR A 514 -0.99 -5.37 17.50
N ASN A 515 0.01 -4.60 17.98
CA ASN A 515 1.04 -4.04 17.10
C ASN A 515 1.88 -5.20 16.51
N GLY A 516 2.40 -5.05 15.27
CA GLY A 516 3.18 -6.11 14.62
C GLY A 516 4.40 -6.59 15.43
N LEU A 517 4.99 -5.71 16.24
CA LEU A 517 6.07 -6.07 17.17
C LEU A 517 5.59 -7.00 18.31
N MET A 518 4.35 -6.78 18.79
CA MET A 518 3.74 -7.58 19.84
C MET A 518 3.31 -8.95 19.31
N GLU A 519 2.86 -9.01 18.05
CA GLU A 519 2.57 -10.27 17.36
C GLU A 519 3.84 -11.08 17.11
N LEU A 520 4.96 -10.47 16.70
CA LEU A 520 6.25 -11.15 16.62
C LEU A 520 6.68 -11.75 17.97
N THR A 521 6.38 -11.09 19.08
CA THR A 521 6.66 -11.63 20.42
C THR A 521 5.66 -12.70 20.86
N THR A 522 4.40 -12.65 20.43
CA THR A 522 3.39 -13.66 20.80
C THR A 522 3.39 -14.88 19.87
N SER A 523 3.67 -14.74 18.58
CA SER A 523 3.85 -15.86 17.64
C SER A 523 5.08 -16.69 17.99
N ALA A 524 6.10 -16.08 18.60
CA ALA A 524 7.24 -16.80 19.18
C ALA A 524 6.85 -17.63 20.42
N VAL A 525 5.71 -17.34 21.05
CA VAL A 525 5.18 -18.08 22.21
C VAL A 525 4.15 -19.13 21.78
N ASP A 526 3.30 -18.84 20.80
CA ASP A 526 2.28 -19.78 20.29
C ASP A 526 2.89 -20.92 19.44
N GLY A 527 4.09 -20.73 18.88
CA GLY A 527 4.84 -21.81 18.21
C GLY A 527 5.24 -22.97 19.13
N GLN A 528 5.08 -22.85 20.45
CA GLN A 528 5.29 -23.95 21.41
C GLN A 528 3.99 -24.66 21.82
N SER A 529 2.80 -24.15 21.48
CA SER A 529 1.54 -24.76 21.94
C SER A 529 0.84 -25.63 20.88
N ILE A 530 1.28 -25.59 19.62
CA ILE A 530 0.66 -26.36 18.53
C ILE A 530 1.24 -27.78 18.42
N ASP A 531 2.39 -28.06 19.07
CA ASP A 531 2.96 -29.42 19.15
C ASP A 531 2.41 -30.25 20.34
N ALA A 532 1.35 -29.78 21.00
CA ALA A 532 0.84 -30.39 22.24
C ALA A 532 -0.67 -30.71 22.26
N GLU A 533 -1.36 -30.74 21.11
CA GLU A 533 -2.72 -31.31 21.00
C GLU A 533 -2.88 -32.27 19.81
#